data_AF-A0A2V7RC32-F1
#
_entry.id   AF-A0A2V7RC32-F1
#
_cell.length_a   1.000
_cell.length_b   1.000
_cell.length_c   1.000
_cell.angle_alpha   90.00
_cell.angle_beta   90.00
_cell.angle_gamma   90.00
#
_symmetry.space_group_name_H-M   'P 1'
#
loop_
_entity.id
_entity.type
_entity.pdbx_description
1 polymer ?
#
loop_
_entity_poly.entity_id
_entity_poly.type
_entity_poly.pdbx_seq_one_letter_code
_entity_poly.pdbx_strand_id
1 'polypeptide(L)'
;MLWELVMVVTLVAYQQDTVTHKDSVPPLVPVPVPAQATVPAPPPTIEQIRYMEGLKTATRGIAQIRDGVNRVARTQQADSLTRRRAARRLGGLCGTARSFIISGRPKMQATAYADSMRVLAKQLTVRLDSLNAALPVCEKTAGRDPATVATTLTSRLKNYDDALLAFRNALKPDSTKTASQQ
;
A
#
# COMPACT_ATOMS: atom_id res chain seq x y z
N MET A 1 24.47 54.03 -5.99
CA MET A 1 23.22 53.43 -6.48
C MET A 1 22.84 52.36 -5.45
N LEU A 2 22.11 52.58 -4.36
CA LEU A 2 20.80 53.21 -4.11
C LEU A 2 19.67 52.58 -4.96
N TRP A 3 18.96 51.60 -4.37
CA TRP A 3 17.50 51.57 -4.06
C TRP A 3 17.06 50.13 -3.72
N GLU A 4 16.72 49.82 -2.46
CA GLU A 4 15.37 49.85 -1.82
C GLU A 4 14.63 48.49 -1.99
N LEU A 5 14.55 47.63 -0.97
CA LEU A 5 13.53 47.53 0.12
C LEU A 5 12.10 47.19 -0.38
N VAL A 6 11.52 46.10 0.14
CA VAL A 6 10.33 46.11 1.03
C VAL A 6 9.99 44.66 1.46
N MET A 7 9.99 44.46 2.78
CA MET A 7 9.35 43.36 3.53
C MET A 7 7.84 43.57 3.60
N VAL A 8 7.03 42.53 3.45
CA VAL A 8 5.65 42.51 3.97
C VAL A 8 5.40 41.21 4.73
N VAL A 9 5.39 41.33 6.06
CA VAL A 9 4.87 40.36 7.02
C VAL A 9 3.44 40.80 7.35
N THR A 10 2.45 39.96 7.09
CA THR A 10 1.07 40.17 7.57
C THR A 10 0.74 39.15 8.65
N LEU A 11 0.92 39.59 9.90
CA LEU A 11 0.19 39.07 11.06
C LEU A 11 -1.18 39.76 11.08
N VAL A 12 -2.26 38.99 11.18
CA VAL A 12 -3.56 39.52 11.61
C VAL A 12 -4.01 38.69 12.81
N ALA A 13 -3.81 39.28 13.99
CA ALA A 13 -4.62 39.03 15.17
C ALA A 13 -5.91 39.86 15.08
N TYR A 14 -7.01 39.42 15.68
CA TYR A 14 -8.15 40.19 16.25
C TYR A 14 -9.30 39.20 16.46
N GLN A 15 -10.13 39.19 17.51
CA GLN A 15 -10.12 39.58 18.92
C GLN A 15 -11.38 38.91 19.47
N GLN A 16 -11.37 38.56 20.75
CA GLN A 16 -12.56 38.13 21.50
C GLN A 16 -13.12 39.38 22.17
N ASP A 17 -14.38 39.75 21.88
CA ASP A 17 -15.08 40.76 22.67
C ASP A 17 -16.48 40.28 23.08
N THR A 18 -16.74 40.51 24.35
CA THR A 18 -17.85 40.08 25.19
C THR A 18 -18.94 41.16 25.33
N VAL A 19 -20.17 40.71 25.61
CA VAL A 19 -21.24 41.40 26.40
C VAL A 19 -22.23 42.37 25.69
N THR A 20 -23.47 41.86 25.53
CA THR A 20 -24.84 42.45 25.64
C THR A 20 -25.15 43.88 25.16
N HIS A 21 -26.23 44.06 24.35
CA HIS A 21 -27.59 44.44 24.81
C HIS A 21 -28.57 44.81 23.63
N LYS A 22 -29.61 43.97 23.46
CA LYS A 22 -31.07 44.27 23.30
C LYS A 22 -31.73 44.81 22.00
N ASP A 23 -32.75 44.04 21.59
CA ASP A 23 -34.03 44.30 20.88
C ASP A 23 -34.08 44.87 19.44
N SER A 24 -34.37 43.98 18.47
CA SER A 24 -35.45 44.09 17.46
C SER A 24 -35.60 42.78 16.65
N VAL A 25 -36.82 42.34 16.36
CA VAL A 25 -37.26 41.04 15.77
C VAL A 25 -37.96 41.32 14.41
N PRO A 26 -38.13 40.40 13.42
CA PRO A 26 -37.23 39.47 12.70
C PRO A 26 -37.30 39.68 11.13
N PRO A 27 -36.51 38.99 10.28
CA PRO A 27 -37.06 37.79 9.61
C PRO A 27 -36.05 36.66 9.27
N LEU A 28 -36.52 35.42 9.38
CA LEU A 28 -36.11 34.18 8.69
C LEU A 28 -34.61 33.85 8.63
N VAL A 29 -34.12 33.24 9.71
CA VAL A 29 -32.85 32.50 9.75
C VAL A 29 -32.99 31.23 8.89
N PRO A 30 -32.13 30.97 7.88
CA PRO A 30 -31.98 29.62 7.34
C PRO A 30 -31.38 28.77 8.45
N VAL A 31 -32.11 27.73 8.87
CA VAL A 31 -31.66 26.75 9.85
C VAL A 31 -30.25 26.26 9.48
N PRO A 32 -29.22 26.41 10.33
CA PRO A 32 -27.94 25.80 10.07
C PRO A 32 -28.15 24.29 10.12
N VAL A 33 -28.00 23.63 8.97
CA VAL A 33 -27.92 22.17 8.89
C VAL A 33 -26.79 21.74 9.84
N PRO A 34 -27.05 20.85 10.81
CA PRO A 34 -26.00 20.39 11.70
C PRO A 34 -24.87 19.80 10.86
N ALA A 35 -23.64 20.27 11.06
CA ALA A 35 -22.45 19.62 10.54
C ALA A 35 -22.51 18.16 10.98
N GLN A 36 -22.80 17.25 10.04
CA GLN A 36 -22.82 15.82 10.31
C GLN A 36 -21.42 15.45 10.79
N ALA A 37 -21.32 15.11 12.07
CA ALA A 37 -20.10 14.61 12.67
C ALA A 37 -19.62 13.43 11.81
N THR A 38 -18.46 13.59 11.17
CA THR A 38 -17.76 12.49 10.53
C THR A 38 -17.49 11.44 11.60
N VAL A 39 -18.29 10.39 11.63
CA VAL A 39 -18.09 9.28 12.57
C VAL A 39 -16.70 8.72 12.27
N PRO A 40 -15.77 8.70 13.25
CA PRO A 40 -14.44 8.13 13.04
C PRO A 40 -14.59 6.66 12.62
N ALA A 41 -13.83 6.23 11.61
CA ALA A 41 -13.82 4.83 11.21
C ALA A 41 -13.50 3.95 12.43
N PRO A 42 -14.22 2.84 12.64
CA PRO A 42 -14.00 1.98 13.79
C PRO A 42 -12.56 1.45 13.80
N PRO A 43 -11.96 1.27 14.99
CA PRO A 43 -10.61 0.76 15.10
C PRO A 43 -10.50 -0.64 14.48
N PRO A 44 -9.33 -1.00 13.91
CA PRO A 44 -9.15 -2.29 13.27
C PRO A 44 -9.27 -3.43 14.30
N THR A 45 -9.90 -4.52 13.90
CA THR A 45 -10.05 -5.71 14.76
C THR A 45 -8.73 -6.46 14.92
N ILE A 46 -8.60 -7.30 15.97
CA ILE A 46 -7.39 -8.11 16.21
C ILE A 46 -7.04 -8.98 14.99
N GLU A 47 -8.04 -9.57 14.34
CA GLU A 47 -7.82 -10.39 13.15
C GLU A 47 -7.35 -9.56 11.95
N GLN A 48 -7.82 -8.32 11.81
CA GLN A 48 -7.32 -7.40 10.78
C GLN A 48 -5.87 -6.98 11.05
N ILE A 49 -5.51 -6.76 12.33
CA ILE A 49 -4.12 -6.47 12.73
C ILE A 49 -3.22 -7.66 12.36
N ARG A 50 -3.63 -8.88 12.73
CA ARG A 50 -2.90 -10.11 12.39
C ARG A 50 -2.76 -10.29 10.88
N TYR A 51 -3.83 -10.05 10.11
CA TYR A 51 -3.77 -10.06 8.64
C TYR A 51 -2.71 -9.09 8.13
N MET A 52 -2.72 -7.86 8.62
CA MET A 52 -1.78 -6.82 8.22
C MET A 52 -0.33 -7.14 8.62
N GLU A 53 -0.09 -7.77 9.76
CA GLU A 53 1.23 -8.29 10.13
C GLU A 53 1.72 -9.39 9.18
N GLY A 54 0.83 -10.33 8.84
CA GLY A 54 1.10 -11.36 7.85
C GLY A 54 1.48 -10.77 6.50
N LEU A 55 0.68 -9.79 6.04
CA LEU A 55 0.93 -9.06 4.81
C LEU A 55 2.26 -8.31 4.84
N LYS A 56 2.57 -7.59 5.93
CA LYS A 56 3.87 -6.91 6.11
C LYS A 56 5.03 -7.89 6.01
N THR A 57 4.91 -9.05 6.65
CA THR A 57 5.94 -10.10 6.64
C THR A 57 6.13 -10.66 5.23
N ALA A 58 5.06 -11.05 4.55
CA ALA A 58 5.13 -11.56 3.18
C ALA A 58 5.70 -10.52 2.21
N THR A 59 5.30 -9.25 2.34
CA THR A 59 5.77 -8.14 1.49
C THR A 59 7.28 -7.91 1.61
N ARG A 60 7.88 -8.17 2.79
CA ARG A 60 9.35 -8.12 2.95
C ARG A 60 10.04 -9.16 2.07
N GLY A 61 9.51 -10.38 1.98
CA GLY A 61 10.01 -11.40 1.07
C GLY A 61 9.85 -11.00 -0.39
N ILE A 62 8.70 -10.43 -0.76
CA ILE A 62 8.44 -9.96 -2.13
C ILE A 62 9.40 -8.87 -2.56
N ALA A 63 9.75 -7.95 -1.65
CA ALA A 63 10.75 -6.92 -1.91
C ALA A 63 12.12 -7.52 -2.25
N GLN A 64 12.52 -8.63 -1.61
CA GLN A 64 13.77 -9.33 -1.93
C GLN A 64 13.75 -9.92 -3.34
N ILE A 65 12.63 -10.54 -3.74
CA ILE A 65 12.47 -11.07 -5.11
C ILE A 65 12.59 -9.93 -6.12
N ARG A 66 11.92 -8.81 -5.87
CA ARG A 66 11.94 -7.65 -6.75
C ARG A 66 13.36 -7.08 -6.89
N ASP A 67 14.13 -6.95 -5.82
CA ASP A 67 15.54 -6.53 -5.92
C ASP A 67 16.37 -7.51 -6.77
N GLY A 68 16.19 -8.82 -6.56
CA GLY A 68 16.86 -9.85 -7.33
C GLY A 68 16.55 -9.78 -8.82
N VAL A 69 15.27 -9.67 -9.18
CA VAL A 69 14.79 -9.56 -10.57
C VAL A 69 15.34 -8.28 -11.22
N ASN A 70 15.25 -7.15 -10.53
CA ASN A 70 15.78 -5.88 -11.02
C ASN A 70 17.30 -5.92 -11.22
N ARG A 71 18.03 -6.62 -10.34
CA ARG A 71 19.47 -6.81 -10.48
C ARG A 71 19.82 -7.69 -11.69
N VAL A 72 19.07 -8.75 -11.93
CA VAL A 72 19.24 -9.58 -13.13
C VAL A 72 18.97 -8.75 -14.38
N ALA A 73 17.88 -7.96 -14.41
CA ALA A 73 17.57 -7.07 -15.52
C ALA A 73 18.70 -6.06 -15.81
N ARG A 74 19.21 -5.37 -14.77
CA ARG A 74 20.31 -4.40 -14.92
C ARG A 74 21.63 -5.01 -15.40
N THR A 75 21.83 -6.31 -15.20
CA THR A 75 23.07 -7.00 -15.58
C THR A 75 22.95 -7.75 -16.90
N GLN A 76 21.82 -7.68 -17.61
CA GLN A 76 21.62 -8.42 -18.87
C GLN A 76 22.66 -8.11 -19.96
N GLN A 77 23.15 -6.87 -20.00
CA GLN A 77 24.19 -6.43 -20.95
C GLN A 77 25.62 -6.54 -20.38
N ALA A 78 25.77 -7.01 -19.15
CA ALA A 78 27.08 -7.19 -18.52
C ALA A 78 27.78 -8.48 -19.00
N ASP A 79 29.07 -8.57 -18.68
CA ASP A 79 29.90 -9.76 -18.84
C ASP A 79 29.31 -11.01 -18.16
N SER A 80 29.69 -12.18 -18.67
CA SER A 80 29.08 -13.47 -18.32
C SER A 80 29.19 -13.80 -16.83
N LEU A 81 30.30 -13.43 -16.18
CA LEU A 81 30.51 -13.64 -14.74
C LEU A 81 29.57 -12.78 -13.91
N THR A 82 29.42 -11.50 -14.26
CA THR A 82 28.54 -10.55 -13.58
C THR A 82 27.08 -11.01 -13.69
N ARG A 83 26.64 -11.42 -14.90
CA ARG A 83 25.33 -12.04 -15.12
C ARG A 83 25.11 -13.28 -14.26
N ARG A 84 26.07 -14.20 -14.26
CA ARG A 84 25.98 -15.46 -13.50
C ARG A 84 25.92 -15.20 -11.99
N ARG A 85 26.63 -14.21 -11.48
CA ARG A 85 26.60 -13.83 -10.07
C ARG A 85 25.24 -13.24 -9.67
N ALA A 86 24.68 -12.36 -10.50
CA ALA A 86 23.34 -11.82 -10.28
C ALA A 86 22.27 -12.93 -10.31
N ALA A 87 22.38 -13.85 -11.28
CA ALA A 87 21.51 -15.01 -11.42
C ALA A 87 21.53 -15.94 -10.19
N ARG A 88 22.72 -16.29 -9.68
CA ARG A 88 22.86 -17.09 -8.43
C ARG A 88 22.29 -16.36 -7.22
N ARG A 89 22.51 -15.04 -7.13
CA ARG A 89 21.96 -14.22 -6.05
C ARG A 89 20.43 -14.18 -6.09
N LEU A 90 19.82 -14.10 -7.27
CA LEU A 90 18.37 -14.21 -7.42
C LEU A 90 17.84 -15.55 -6.86
N GLY A 91 18.51 -16.67 -7.17
CA GLY A 91 18.14 -17.98 -6.62
C GLY A 91 18.13 -18.00 -5.08
N GLY A 92 19.18 -17.45 -4.45
CA GLY A 92 19.24 -17.30 -2.99
C GLY A 92 18.14 -16.40 -2.42
N LEU A 93 17.83 -15.28 -3.09
CA LEU A 93 16.76 -14.37 -2.69
C LEU A 93 15.37 -15.03 -2.80
N CYS A 94 15.15 -15.91 -3.77
CA CYS A 94 13.91 -16.68 -3.87
C CYS A 94 13.75 -17.64 -2.66
N GLY A 95 14.83 -18.27 -2.21
CA GLY A 95 14.82 -19.09 -1.00
C GLY A 95 14.50 -18.28 0.26
N THR A 96 15.15 -17.12 0.46
CA THR A 96 14.88 -16.26 1.63
C THR A 96 13.49 -15.65 1.60
N ALA A 97 13.02 -15.21 0.43
CA ALA A 97 11.69 -14.66 0.25
C ALA A 97 10.60 -15.69 0.59
N ARG A 98 10.82 -16.96 0.22
CA ARG A 98 9.91 -18.06 0.54
C ARG A 98 9.70 -18.20 2.05
N SER A 99 10.74 -18.04 2.88
CA SER A 99 10.63 -18.08 4.34
C SER A 99 9.71 -17.00 4.90
N PHE A 100 9.82 -15.77 4.37
CA PHE A 100 8.93 -14.67 4.74
C PHE A 100 7.48 -14.91 4.31
N ILE A 101 7.27 -15.47 3.11
CA ILE A 101 5.93 -15.76 2.63
C ILE A 101 5.29 -16.89 3.44
N ILE A 102 6.02 -17.98 3.72
CA ILE A 102 5.52 -19.11 4.52
C ILE A 102 5.19 -18.67 5.95
N SER A 103 5.97 -17.77 6.54
CA SER A 103 5.70 -17.25 7.90
C SER A 103 4.56 -16.22 7.94
N GLY A 104 4.41 -15.40 6.90
CA GLY A 104 3.35 -14.38 6.82
C GLY A 104 1.98 -14.93 6.42
N ARG A 105 1.95 -15.87 5.47
CA ARG A 105 0.73 -16.40 4.84
C ARG A 105 -0.30 -17.00 5.81
N PRO A 106 0.07 -17.75 6.87
CA PRO A 106 -0.90 -18.29 7.83
C PRO A 106 -1.67 -17.23 8.61
N LYS A 107 -1.08 -16.04 8.77
CA LYS A 107 -1.70 -14.89 9.46
C LYS A 107 -2.70 -14.14 8.57
N MET A 108 -2.63 -14.31 7.25
CA MET A 108 -3.47 -13.60 6.27
C MET A 108 -4.81 -14.30 6.04
N GLN A 109 -5.64 -14.40 7.08
CA GLN A 109 -6.96 -15.00 6.99
C GLN A 109 -7.97 -14.02 6.39
N ALA A 110 -8.52 -14.34 5.21
CA ALA A 110 -9.48 -13.47 4.52
C ALA A 110 -10.77 -13.22 5.34
N THR A 111 -11.11 -14.13 6.25
CA THR A 111 -12.23 -14.01 7.19
C THR A 111 -12.09 -12.82 8.16
N ALA A 112 -10.89 -12.24 8.31
CA ALA A 112 -10.67 -11.00 9.05
C ALA A 112 -11.45 -9.79 8.47
N TYR A 113 -11.88 -9.89 7.22
CA TYR A 113 -12.69 -8.88 6.54
C TYR A 113 -14.08 -9.43 6.18
N ALA A 114 -15.05 -8.52 6.04
CA ALA A 114 -16.41 -8.80 5.60
C ALA A 114 -16.60 -8.47 4.11
N ASP A 115 -17.65 -9.03 3.50
CA ASP A 115 -18.18 -8.66 2.19
C ASP A 115 -17.15 -8.56 1.05
N SER A 116 -17.12 -7.42 0.34
CA SER A 116 -16.21 -7.16 -0.78
C SER A 116 -14.74 -7.17 -0.36
N MET A 117 -14.43 -6.71 0.85
CA MET A 117 -13.07 -6.72 1.40
C MET A 117 -12.56 -8.14 1.61
N ARG A 118 -13.43 -9.09 1.98
CA ARG A 118 -13.07 -10.52 2.07
C ARG A 118 -12.64 -11.07 0.72
N VAL A 119 -13.34 -10.68 -0.36
CA VAL A 119 -13.02 -11.12 -1.73
C VAL A 119 -11.64 -10.60 -2.14
N LEU A 120 -11.35 -9.31 -1.91
CA LEU A 120 -10.05 -8.72 -2.21
C LEU A 120 -8.93 -9.35 -1.38
N ALA A 121 -9.16 -9.58 -0.08
CA ALA A 121 -8.21 -10.25 0.80
C ALA A 121 -7.89 -11.68 0.32
N LYS A 122 -8.90 -12.42 -0.17
CA LYS A 122 -8.73 -13.76 -0.76
C LYS A 122 -7.98 -13.72 -2.09
N GLN A 123 -8.27 -12.75 -2.96
CA GLN A 123 -7.54 -12.58 -4.21
C GLN A 123 -6.06 -12.30 -3.95
N LEU A 124 -5.74 -11.43 -2.99
CA LEU A 124 -4.37 -11.13 -2.60
C LEU A 124 -3.62 -12.38 -2.11
N THR A 125 -4.24 -13.22 -1.28
CA THR A 125 -3.60 -14.46 -0.81
C THR A 125 -3.42 -15.49 -1.92
N VAL A 126 -4.36 -15.60 -2.85
CA VAL A 126 -4.21 -16.47 -4.04
C VAL A 126 -3.04 -16.01 -4.92
N ARG A 127 -2.88 -14.70 -5.14
CA ARG A 127 -1.74 -14.17 -5.91
C ARG A 127 -0.42 -14.40 -5.17
N LEU A 128 -0.41 -14.27 -3.85
CA LEU A 128 0.75 -14.59 -3.02
C LEU A 128 1.12 -16.08 -3.09
N ASP A 129 0.13 -16.99 -3.02
CA ASP A 129 0.34 -18.43 -3.11
C ASP A 129 0.87 -18.83 -4.50
N SER A 130 0.35 -18.21 -5.55
CA SER A 130 0.86 -18.36 -6.90
C SER A 130 2.32 -17.91 -7.00
N LEU A 131 2.69 -16.76 -6.44
CA LEU A 131 4.10 -16.32 -6.39
C LEU A 131 4.96 -17.34 -5.62
N ASN A 132 4.50 -17.79 -4.46
CA ASN A 132 5.20 -18.76 -3.62
C ASN A 132 5.46 -20.09 -4.35
N ALA A 133 4.51 -20.57 -5.15
CA ALA A 133 4.65 -21.79 -5.93
C ALA A 133 5.78 -21.73 -6.97
N ALA A 134 6.16 -20.52 -7.43
CA ALA A 134 7.26 -20.35 -8.38
C ALA A 134 8.65 -20.27 -7.72
N LEU A 135 8.73 -20.03 -6.40
CA LEU A 135 10.00 -19.81 -5.72
C LEU A 135 10.91 -21.05 -5.66
N PRO A 136 10.40 -22.27 -5.43
CA PRO A 136 11.25 -23.47 -5.48
C PRO A 136 11.90 -23.69 -6.85
N VAL A 137 11.19 -23.34 -7.93
CA VAL A 137 11.77 -23.41 -9.28
C VAL A 137 12.82 -22.32 -9.44
N CYS A 138 12.51 -21.07 -9.06
CA CYS A 138 13.48 -19.97 -9.08
C CYS A 138 14.79 -20.34 -8.36
N GLU A 139 14.71 -20.88 -7.15
CA GLU A 139 15.87 -21.26 -6.34
C GLU A 139 16.78 -22.25 -7.10
N LYS A 140 16.18 -23.23 -7.77
CA LYS A 140 16.91 -24.28 -8.50
C LYS A 140 17.42 -23.82 -9.87
N THR A 141 16.66 -23.00 -10.58
CA THR A 141 16.90 -22.73 -12.01
C THR A 141 17.43 -21.34 -12.29
N ALA A 142 17.36 -20.36 -11.37
CA ALA A 142 17.81 -19.00 -11.61
C ALA A 142 19.26 -18.91 -12.08
N GLY A 143 20.15 -19.79 -11.57
CA GLY A 143 21.55 -19.82 -11.98
C GLY A 143 21.82 -20.41 -13.37
N ARG A 144 20.84 -21.11 -13.96
CA ARG A 144 20.93 -21.76 -15.29
C ARG A 144 20.17 -20.97 -16.34
N ASP A 145 18.94 -20.58 -16.04
CA ASP A 145 18.07 -19.80 -16.92
C ASP A 145 17.49 -18.59 -16.18
N PRO A 146 18.33 -17.54 -15.96
CA PRO A 146 17.90 -16.36 -15.23
C PRO A 146 16.84 -15.54 -15.97
N ALA A 147 16.81 -15.60 -17.31
CA ALA A 147 15.88 -14.80 -18.12
C ALA A 147 14.45 -15.32 -17.97
N THR A 148 14.22 -16.63 -18.16
CA THR A 148 12.89 -17.23 -18.01
C THR A 148 12.38 -17.10 -16.58
N VAL A 149 13.26 -17.29 -15.59
CA VAL A 149 12.92 -17.11 -14.17
C VAL A 149 12.53 -15.66 -13.89
N ALA A 150 13.31 -14.68 -14.35
CA ALA A 150 13.01 -13.27 -14.15
C ALA A 150 11.68 -12.87 -14.82
N THR A 151 11.39 -13.34 -16.03
CA THR A 151 10.12 -13.10 -16.73
C THR A 151 8.93 -13.69 -15.96
N THR A 152 9.04 -14.93 -15.51
CA THR A 152 8.00 -15.62 -14.74
C THR A 152 7.72 -14.89 -13.43
N LEU A 153 8.77 -14.52 -12.69
CA LEU A 153 8.64 -13.78 -11.43
C LEU A 153 8.07 -12.39 -11.66
N THR A 154 8.48 -11.68 -12.72
CA THR A 154 7.94 -10.37 -13.07
C THR A 154 6.43 -10.42 -13.29
N SER A 155 5.94 -11.43 -14.02
CA SER A 155 4.49 -11.60 -14.24
C SER A 155 3.76 -11.87 -12.92
N ARG A 156 4.27 -12.76 -12.07
CA ARG A 156 3.63 -13.08 -10.78
C ARG A 156 3.68 -11.90 -9.80
N LEU A 157 4.77 -11.13 -9.80
CA LEU A 157 4.91 -9.92 -9.01
C LEU A 157 3.86 -8.87 -9.42
N LYS A 158 3.71 -8.60 -10.73
CA LYS A 158 2.67 -7.68 -11.23
C LYS A 158 1.27 -8.08 -10.76
N ASN A 159 0.90 -9.35 -10.93
CA ASN A 159 -0.40 -9.85 -10.47
C ASN A 159 -0.61 -9.70 -8.96
N TYR A 160 0.46 -9.86 -8.16
CA TYR A 160 0.42 -9.60 -6.72
C TYR A 160 0.26 -8.11 -6.41
N ASP A 161 1.00 -7.25 -7.11
CA ASP A 161 0.95 -5.79 -6.93
C ASP A 161 -0.44 -5.23 -7.26
N ASP A 162 -1.05 -5.69 -8.34
CA ASP A 162 -2.40 -5.29 -8.75
C ASP A 162 -3.44 -5.66 -7.68
N ALA A 163 -3.36 -6.88 -7.15
CA ALA A 163 -4.24 -7.33 -6.06
C ALA A 163 -3.97 -6.56 -4.76
N LEU A 164 -2.71 -6.24 -4.46
CA LEU A 164 -2.33 -5.47 -3.28
C LEU A 164 -2.84 -4.03 -3.38
N LEU A 165 -2.75 -3.42 -4.57
CA LEU A 165 -3.24 -2.07 -4.82
C LEU A 165 -4.77 -2.02 -4.70
N ALA A 166 -5.48 -2.97 -5.30
CA ALA A 166 -6.93 -3.08 -5.16
C ALA A 166 -7.35 -3.22 -3.68
N PHE A 167 -6.68 -4.10 -2.93
CA PHE A 167 -6.92 -4.28 -1.50
C PHE A 167 -6.65 -3.02 -0.67
N ARG A 168 -5.53 -2.32 -0.94
CA ARG A 168 -5.16 -1.08 -0.22
C ARG A 168 -6.07 0.09 -0.55
N ASN A 169 -6.54 0.19 -1.79
CA ASN A 169 -7.49 1.23 -2.17
C ASN A 169 -8.82 1.03 -1.46
N ALA A 170 -9.30 -0.21 -1.36
CA ALA A 170 -10.54 -0.51 -0.65
C ALA A 170 -10.44 -0.35 0.90
N LEU A 171 -9.22 -0.34 1.46
CA LEU A 171 -8.99 0.01 2.88
C LEU A 171 -9.10 1.50 3.17
N LYS A 172 -8.98 2.37 2.16
CA LYS A 172 -9.15 3.82 2.35
C LYS A 172 -10.64 4.12 2.29
N PRO A 173 -11.23 4.77 3.31
CA PRO A 173 -12.61 5.20 3.22
C PRO A 173 -12.75 6.21 2.06
N ASP A 174 -13.65 5.93 1.12
CA ASP A 174 -13.98 6.84 0.02
C ASP A 174 -14.54 8.15 0.61
N SER A 175 -13.72 9.19 0.67
CA SER A 175 -14.18 10.56 1.02
C SER A 175 -15.14 11.16 -0.03
N THR A 176 -15.42 10.44 -1.12
CA THR A 176 -16.20 10.92 -2.27
C THR A 176 -17.60 10.32 -2.37
N LYS A 177 -17.99 9.35 -1.53
CA LYS A 177 -19.31 8.69 -1.66
C LYS A 177 -20.48 9.50 -1.05
N THR A 178 -20.22 10.62 -0.38
CA THR A 178 -21.27 11.46 0.23
C THR A 178 -21.85 12.54 -0.70
N ALA A 179 -21.32 12.71 -1.92
CA ALA A 179 -21.71 13.82 -2.81
C ALA A 179 -22.75 13.46 -3.89
N SER A 180 -23.22 12.21 -3.97
CA SER A 180 -24.10 11.77 -5.08
C SER A 180 -25.44 11.16 -4.63
N GLN A 181 -25.88 11.46 -3.41
CA GLN A 181 -27.26 11.26 -2.97
C GLN A 181 -27.83 12.60 -2.50
N GLN A 182 -27.95 13.54 -3.43
CA GLN A 182 -28.85 14.69 -3.32
C GLN A 182 -29.59 14.83 -4.64
#